data_AF-A0A4V2Q8Y1-F1
#
_entry.id   AF-A0A4V2Q8Y1-F1
#
_cell.length_a   1.000
_cell.length_b   1.000
_cell.length_c   1.000
_cell.angle_alpha   90.00
_cell.angle_beta   90.00
_cell.angle_gamma   90.00
#
_symmetry.space_group_name_H-M   'P 1'
#
loop_
_entity.id
_entity.type
_entity.pdbx_description
1 polymer ?
#
loop_
_entity_poly.entity_id
_entity_poly.type
_entity_poly.pdbx_seq_one_letter_code
_entity_poly.pdbx_strand_id
1 'polypeptide(L)'
;MQDYTAKALLPACSWNEAMVGQLWDSFGPPDTYTWSAEIGTGCDRLGKVSDRPARIIQDRQQMVALLQQLPYIDYIVLTVEVAEAGNIAIVFRNYPPAGGSYAVTGKTESWVQEKAAAIQAVFSASRDQEITRIYGKWTFGAIQTAIPLTAASIAVIAAAVLFIPAALRHSDYLWWITAGTVVLTLRLAYSISDRLILYVVKRFPYIRWQ
;
A
#
# COMPACT_ATOMS: atom_id res chain seq x y z
N MET A 1 -3.09 -33.99 -7.28
CA MET A 1 -4.32 -33.25 -6.91
C MET A 1 -4.03 -31.80 -7.27
N GLN A 2 -4.81 -31.20 -8.15
CA GLN A 2 -4.53 -29.86 -8.66
C GLN A 2 -5.27 -28.85 -7.78
N ASP A 3 -4.53 -27.97 -7.12
CA ASP A 3 -5.13 -26.92 -6.30
C ASP A 3 -5.56 -25.76 -7.20
N TYR A 4 -6.79 -25.30 -7.02
CA TYR A 4 -7.34 -24.14 -7.71
C TYR A 4 -6.98 -22.88 -6.94
N THR A 5 -6.72 -21.77 -7.64
CA THR A 5 -6.35 -20.51 -6.99
C THR A 5 -6.95 -19.31 -7.70
N ALA A 6 -7.57 -18.42 -6.94
CA ALA A 6 -8.04 -17.11 -7.38
C ALA A 6 -7.29 -16.00 -6.64
N LYS A 7 -6.85 -14.97 -7.37
CA LYS A 7 -6.12 -13.82 -6.81
C LYS A 7 -6.63 -12.55 -7.46
N ALA A 8 -6.83 -11.51 -6.66
CA ALA A 8 -7.12 -10.18 -7.18
C ALA A 8 -6.57 -9.07 -6.28
N LEU A 9 -6.52 -7.87 -6.83
CA LEU A 9 -6.23 -6.65 -6.08
C LEU A 9 -7.49 -6.15 -5.39
N LEU A 10 -7.33 -5.72 -4.14
CA LEU A 10 -8.37 -5.08 -3.36
C LEU A 10 -8.23 -3.56 -3.45
N PRO A 11 -9.33 -2.79 -3.44
CA PRO A 11 -9.27 -1.33 -3.43
C PRO A 11 -8.83 -0.79 -2.07
N ALA A 12 -8.52 0.51 -2.02
CA ALA A 12 -8.41 1.21 -0.76
C ALA A 12 -9.78 1.29 -0.08
N CYS A 13 -9.81 1.07 1.23
CA CYS A 13 -11.06 0.95 1.98
C CYS A 13 -10.91 1.43 3.43
N SER A 14 -12.04 1.91 3.97
CA SER A 14 -12.20 2.14 5.40
C SER A 14 -12.78 0.89 6.02
N TRP A 15 -12.07 0.32 6.99
CA TRP A 15 -12.54 -0.79 7.78
C TRP A 15 -13.38 -0.27 8.94
N ASN A 16 -14.49 -0.93 9.18
CA ASN A 16 -15.36 -0.70 10.33
C ASN A 16 -15.88 -2.07 10.82
N GLU A 17 -16.59 -2.07 11.95
CA GLU A 17 -17.10 -3.32 12.54
C GLU A 17 -18.05 -4.07 11.63
N ALA A 18 -18.87 -3.36 10.85
CA ALA A 18 -19.85 -3.95 9.94
C ALA A 18 -19.16 -4.68 8.77
N MET A 19 -18.15 -4.05 8.16
CA MET A 19 -17.34 -4.65 7.10
C MET A 19 -16.58 -5.87 7.60
N VAL A 20 -16.00 -5.80 8.80
CA VAL A 20 -15.34 -6.95 9.44
C VAL A 20 -16.34 -8.08 9.66
N GLY A 21 -17.57 -7.77 10.10
CA GLY A 21 -18.65 -8.76 10.21
C GLY A 21 -18.92 -9.45 8.88
N GLN A 22 -19.19 -8.67 7.82
CA GLN A 22 -19.46 -9.20 6.47
C GLN A 22 -18.29 -10.02 5.90
N LEU A 23 -17.05 -9.62 6.19
CA LEU A 23 -15.87 -10.37 5.78
C LEU A 23 -15.81 -11.73 6.48
N TRP A 24 -16.10 -11.80 7.78
CA TRP A 24 -16.15 -13.08 8.51
C TRP A 24 -17.28 -13.98 8.02
N ASP A 25 -18.44 -13.40 7.71
CA ASP A 25 -19.57 -14.14 7.14
C ASP A 25 -19.21 -14.74 5.77
N SER A 26 -18.31 -14.11 5.01
CA SER A 26 -17.82 -14.63 3.73
C SER A 26 -16.97 -15.90 3.87
N PHE A 27 -16.31 -16.11 5.01
CA PHE A 27 -15.46 -17.29 5.24
C PHE A 27 -16.29 -18.55 5.45
N GLY A 28 -17.42 -18.43 6.15
CA GLY A 28 -18.33 -19.54 6.41
C GLY A 28 -18.93 -19.44 7.82
N PRO A 29 -19.65 -20.49 8.27
CA PRO A 29 -20.19 -20.53 9.62
C PRO A 29 -19.06 -20.46 10.66
N PRO A 30 -19.34 -19.92 11.86
CA PRO A 30 -18.42 -20.05 12.99
C PRO A 30 -18.04 -21.52 13.20
N ASP A 31 -16.81 -21.78 13.64
CA ASP A 31 -16.24 -23.11 13.91
C ASP A 31 -15.85 -23.97 12.69
N THR A 32 -16.10 -23.52 11.45
CA THR A 32 -15.63 -24.25 10.25
C THR A 32 -14.25 -23.83 9.75
N TYR A 33 -13.64 -22.84 10.40
CA TYR A 33 -12.36 -22.28 9.98
C TYR A 33 -11.53 -21.82 11.18
N THR A 34 -10.21 -21.85 11.00
CA THR A 34 -9.25 -21.20 11.87
C THR A 34 -8.74 -19.95 11.16
N TRP A 35 -8.37 -18.92 11.92
CA TRP A 35 -7.81 -17.71 11.33
C TRP A 35 -6.77 -17.07 12.24
N SER A 36 -5.90 -16.29 11.63
CA SER A 36 -4.94 -15.43 12.33
C SER A 36 -4.75 -14.15 11.54
N ALA A 37 -4.64 -13.03 12.26
CA ALA A 37 -4.30 -11.74 11.68
C ALA A 37 -2.98 -11.25 12.27
N GLU A 38 -2.04 -10.90 11.40
CA GLU A 38 -0.84 -10.15 11.75
C GLU A 38 -1.07 -8.67 11.42
N ILE A 39 -1.00 -7.81 12.42
CA ILE A 39 -1.23 -6.37 12.28
C ILE A 39 0.05 -5.63 12.63
N GLY A 40 0.56 -4.84 11.66
CA GLY A 40 1.72 -4.00 11.85
C GLY A 40 1.39 -2.74 12.66
N THR A 41 2.18 -2.49 13.71
CA THR A 41 1.94 -1.42 14.70
C THR A 41 3.09 -0.40 14.81
N GLY A 42 4.07 -0.48 13.92
CA GLY A 42 5.31 0.29 14.00
C GLY A 42 5.23 1.73 13.52
N CYS A 43 4.13 2.11 12.86
CA CYS A 43 3.98 3.40 12.19
C CYS A 43 5.05 3.67 11.10
N ASP A 44 5.60 2.61 10.48
CA ASP A 44 6.61 2.70 9.42
C ASP A 44 5.97 3.03 8.06
N ARG A 45 5.72 4.33 7.84
CA ARG A 45 5.04 4.84 6.64
C ARG A 45 5.83 4.71 5.34
N LEU A 46 7.14 4.48 5.40
CA LEU A 46 7.99 4.29 4.21
C LEU A 46 8.36 2.84 3.97
N GLY A 47 8.04 1.95 4.91
CA GLY A 47 8.42 0.55 4.81
C GLY A 47 9.94 0.33 4.90
N LYS A 48 10.69 1.22 5.55
CA LYS A 48 12.16 1.16 5.62
C LYS A 48 12.67 0.22 6.73
N VAL A 49 11.84 -0.12 7.71
CA VAL A 49 12.20 -1.00 8.82
C VAL A 49 12.00 -2.45 8.40
N SER A 50 13.04 -3.27 8.54
CA SER A 50 13.02 -4.70 8.19
C SER A 50 12.27 -5.56 9.22
N ASP A 51 12.46 -5.27 10.51
CA ASP A 51 11.81 -5.96 11.62
C ASP A 51 10.73 -5.05 12.22
N ARG A 52 9.51 -5.14 11.66
CA ARG A 52 8.40 -4.26 12.07
C ARG A 52 7.66 -4.87 13.26
N PRO A 53 7.38 -4.09 14.31
CA PRO A 53 6.61 -4.59 15.43
C PRO A 53 5.19 -4.94 14.95
N ALA A 54 4.83 -6.21 15.14
CA ALA A 54 3.57 -6.78 14.72
C ALA A 54 2.86 -7.45 15.90
N ARG A 55 1.54 -7.52 15.83
CA ARG A 55 0.74 -8.30 16.77
C ARG A 55 -0.01 -9.38 16.00
N ILE A 56 0.13 -10.62 16.44
CA ILE A 56 -0.64 -11.76 15.95
C ILE A 56 -1.89 -11.89 16.81
N ILE A 57 -3.05 -11.93 16.18
CA ILE A 57 -4.35 -11.97 16.84
C ILE A 57 -5.19 -13.10 16.23
N GLN A 58 -5.89 -13.83 17.08
CA GLN A 58 -6.81 -14.91 16.71
C GLN A 58 -8.22 -14.67 17.25
N ASP A 59 -8.42 -13.59 18.00
CA ASP A 59 -9.72 -13.19 18.54
C ASP A 59 -10.25 -11.92 17.84
N ARG A 60 -11.51 -11.98 17.40
CA ARG A 60 -12.11 -10.92 16.58
C ARG A 60 -12.30 -9.63 17.39
N GLN A 61 -12.67 -9.73 18.66
CA GLN A 61 -12.87 -8.56 19.50
C GLN A 61 -11.54 -7.87 19.80
N GLN A 62 -10.49 -8.65 20.07
CA GLN A 62 -9.13 -8.12 20.24
C GLN A 62 -8.63 -7.43 18.97
N MET A 63 -8.94 -7.96 17.79
CA MET A 63 -8.59 -7.33 16.52
C MET A 63 -9.29 -5.99 16.34
N VAL A 64 -10.61 -5.94 16.53
CA VAL A 64 -11.39 -4.69 16.45
C VAL A 64 -10.88 -3.66 17.45
N ALA A 65 -10.66 -4.07 18.71
CA ALA A 65 -10.14 -3.20 19.75
C ALA A 65 -8.74 -2.65 19.41
N LEU A 66 -7.85 -3.49 18.84
CA LEU A 66 -6.54 -3.02 18.40
C LEU A 66 -6.68 -2.00 17.25
N LEU A 67 -7.50 -2.28 16.24
CA LEU A 67 -7.67 -1.40 15.09
C LEU A 67 -8.25 -0.04 15.49
N GLN A 68 -9.16 -0.01 16.47
CA GLN A 68 -9.69 1.23 17.07
C GLN A 68 -8.63 2.04 17.81
N GLN A 69 -7.67 1.38 18.47
CA GLN A 69 -6.61 2.03 19.25
C GLN A 69 -5.46 2.53 18.38
N LEU A 70 -5.23 1.91 17.22
CA LEU A 70 -4.10 2.26 16.37
C LEU A 70 -4.34 3.62 15.68
N PRO A 71 -3.46 4.61 15.88
CA PRO A 71 -3.55 5.88 15.15
C PRO A 71 -3.24 5.70 13.66
N TYR A 72 -2.57 4.61 13.31
CA TYR A 72 -2.17 4.25 11.96
C TYR A 72 -1.91 2.75 11.88
N ILE A 73 -2.40 2.12 10.81
CA ILE A 73 -2.22 0.69 10.54
C ILE A 73 -1.10 0.57 9.51
N ASP A 74 -0.01 -0.14 9.78
CA ASP A 74 1.07 -0.29 8.79
C ASP A 74 0.71 -1.30 7.71
N TYR A 75 0.17 -2.44 8.14
CA TYR A 75 -0.30 -3.51 7.29
C TYR A 75 -1.22 -4.43 8.08
N ILE A 76 -2.01 -5.22 7.35
CA ILE A 76 -2.80 -6.33 7.88
C ILE A 76 -2.54 -7.53 6.98
N VAL A 77 -2.17 -8.66 7.56
CA VAL A 77 -2.15 -9.97 6.89
C VAL A 77 -3.14 -10.86 7.62
N LEU A 78 -4.25 -11.19 6.97
CA LEU A 78 -5.25 -12.11 7.48
C LEU A 78 -5.09 -13.45 6.75
N THR A 79 -4.91 -14.51 7.50
CA THR A 79 -4.86 -15.89 6.99
C THR A 79 -6.00 -16.68 7.61
N VAL A 80 -6.79 -17.34 6.77
CA VAL A 80 -7.92 -18.18 7.16
C VAL A 80 -7.74 -19.55 6.53
N GLU A 81 -7.89 -20.59 7.32
CA GLU A 81 -7.85 -21.98 6.89
C GLU A 81 -9.21 -22.62 7.14
N VAL A 82 -9.82 -23.14 6.08
CA VAL A 82 -11.12 -23.82 6.12
C VAL A 82 -10.85 -25.30 5.95
N ALA A 83 -11.12 -26.07 7.00
CA ALA A 83 -10.81 -27.50 7.05
C ALA A 83 -11.41 -28.23 5.83
N GLU A 84 -10.59 -29.09 5.22
CA GLU A 84 -10.94 -29.88 4.03
C GLU A 84 -11.30 -29.10 2.75
N ALA A 85 -11.36 -27.76 2.78
CA ALA A 85 -11.72 -26.94 1.63
C ALA A 85 -10.51 -26.18 1.04
N GLY A 86 -9.81 -25.39 1.85
CA GLY A 86 -8.72 -24.54 1.38
C GLY A 86 -8.34 -23.38 2.30
N ASN A 87 -7.49 -22.49 1.79
CA ASN A 87 -6.91 -21.37 2.50
C ASN A 87 -7.23 -20.03 1.81
N ILE A 88 -7.37 -18.98 2.62
CA ILE A 88 -7.59 -17.61 2.19
C ILE A 88 -6.52 -16.74 2.84
N ALA A 89 -5.85 -15.92 2.05
CA ALA A 89 -4.91 -14.91 2.52
C ALA A 89 -5.35 -13.54 2.01
N ILE A 90 -5.46 -12.55 2.89
CA ILE A 90 -5.78 -11.16 2.58
C ILE A 90 -4.67 -10.29 3.12
N VAL A 91 -4.13 -9.41 2.28
CA VAL A 91 -3.00 -8.55 2.63
C VAL A 91 -3.34 -7.11 2.30
N PHE A 92 -3.16 -6.21 3.26
CA PHE A 92 -3.18 -4.77 3.07
C PHE A 92 -1.88 -4.16 3.55
N ARG A 93 -1.35 -3.19 2.81
CA ARG A 93 -0.13 -2.45 3.15
C ARG A 93 -0.36 -0.98 2.97
N ASN A 94 0.10 -0.22 3.96
CA ASN A 94 -0.05 1.22 4.02
C ASN A 94 1.27 1.96 3.74
N TYR A 95 2.36 1.23 3.47
CA TYR A 95 3.64 1.77 3.03
C TYR A 95 3.89 1.46 1.53
N PRO A 96 4.70 2.25 0.82
CA PRO A 96 4.99 2.04 -0.59
C PRO A 96 5.65 0.69 -0.91
N PRO A 97 5.20 -0.04 -1.95
CA PRO A 97 3.97 0.19 -2.69
C PRO A 97 2.74 -0.18 -1.82
N ALA A 98 1.91 0.81 -1.53
CA ALA A 98 0.69 0.59 -0.76
C ALA A 98 -0.34 -0.10 -1.64
N GLY A 99 -1.12 -1.00 -1.06
CA GLY A 99 -2.02 -1.84 -1.83
C GLY A 99 -2.71 -2.90 -1.00
N GLY A 100 -3.77 -3.46 -1.56
CA GLY A 100 -4.49 -4.60 -1.03
C GLY A 100 -4.54 -5.74 -2.04
N SER A 101 -4.52 -6.98 -1.58
CA SER A 101 -4.76 -8.16 -2.40
C SER A 101 -5.31 -9.31 -1.59
N TYR A 102 -5.91 -10.27 -2.27
CA TYR A 102 -6.21 -11.58 -1.69
C TYR A 102 -5.72 -12.72 -2.57
N ALA A 103 -5.57 -13.88 -1.95
CA ALA A 103 -5.41 -15.17 -2.60
C ALA A 103 -6.32 -16.19 -1.92
N VAL A 104 -7.15 -16.88 -2.70
CA VAL A 104 -7.94 -18.03 -2.27
C VAL A 104 -7.40 -19.25 -2.98
N THR A 105 -7.01 -20.29 -2.23
CA THR A 105 -6.50 -21.55 -2.76
C THR A 105 -7.30 -22.70 -2.16
N GLY A 106 -7.75 -23.66 -2.97
CA GLY A 106 -8.56 -24.76 -2.46
C GLY A 106 -8.66 -25.96 -3.40
N LYS A 107 -9.27 -27.02 -2.91
CA LYS A 107 -9.38 -28.31 -3.62
C LYS A 107 -10.39 -28.30 -4.78
N THR A 108 -11.38 -27.40 -4.72
CA THR A 108 -12.48 -27.32 -5.69
C THR A 108 -12.62 -25.92 -6.27
N GLU A 109 -12.70 -25.82 -7.60
CA GLU A 109 -12.80 -24.53 -8.29
C GLU A 109 -14.03 -23.71 -7.89
N SER A 110 -15.20 -24.35 -7.76
CA SER A 110 -16.45 -23.66 -7.39
C SER A 110 -16.34 -22.96 -6.04
N TRP A 111 -15.76 -23.64 -5.04
CA TRP A 111 -15.51 -23.06 -3.73
C TRP A 111 -14.55 -21.87 -3.80
N VAL A 112 -13.46 -21.99 -4.56
CA VAL A 112 -12.47 -20.91 -4.73
C VAL A 112 -13.12 -19.67 -5.35
N GLN A 113 -13.91 -19.85 -6.42
CA GLN A 113 -14.58 -18.73 -7.11
C GLN A 113 -15.68 -18.10 -6.25
N GLU A 114 -16.45 -18.90 -5.52
CA GLU A 114 -17.48 -18.42 -4.59
C GLU A 114 -16.86 -17.53 -3.50
N LYS A 115 -15.78 -18.01 -2.85
CA LYS A 115 -15.10 -17.25 -1.80
C LYS A 115 -14.40 -16.00 -2.35
N ALA A 116 -13.75 -16.10 -3.51
CA ALA A 116 -13.15 -14.95 -4.17
C ALA A 116 -14.20 -13.86 -4.51
N ALA A 117 -15.36 -14.25 -5.03
CA ALA A 117 -16.45 -13.33 -5.34
C ALA A 117 -17.04 -12.68 -4.08
N ALA A 118 -17.25 -13.46 -3.01
CA ALA A 118 -17.76 -12.95 -1.74
C ALA A 118 -16.80 -11.94 -1.11
N ILE A 119 -15.50 -12.26 -1.04
CA ILE A 119 -14.45 -11.35 -0.54
C ILE A 119 -14.42 -10.07 -1.39
N GLN A 120 -14.36 -10.22 -2.72
CA GLN A 120 -14.33 -9.07 -3.63
C GLN A 120 -15.55 -8.16 -3.46
N ALA A 121 -16.74 -8.73 -3.23
CA ALA A 121 -17.97 -7.97 -3.02
C ALA A 121 -17.89 -7.10 -1.75
N VAL A 122 -17.42 -7.67 -0.63
CA VAL A 122 -17.26 -6.94 0.65
C VAL A 122 -16.35 -5.72 0.48
N PHE A 123 -15.18 -5.91 -0.12
CA PHE A 123 -14.21 -4.82 -0.31
C PHE A 123 -14.65 -3.81 -1.38
N SER A 124 -15.40 -4.25 -2.40
CA SER A 124 -15.93 -3.35 -3.41
C SER A 124 -17.05 -2.47 -2.85
N ALA A 125 -17.88 -2.99 -1.95
CA ALA A 125 -18.91 -2.23 -1.25
C ALA A 125 -18.32 -1.19 -0.28
N SER A 126 -17.18 -1.50 0.34
CA SER A 126 -16.49 -0.63 1.32
C SER A 126 -15.38 0.24 0.69
N ARG A 127 -15.38 0.37 -0.65
CA ARG A 127 -14.34 1.05 -1.40
C ARG A 127 -14.36 2.56 -1.16
N ASP A 128 -13.20 3.11 -0.83
CA ASP A 128 -12.95 4.55 -0.89
C ASP A 128 -12.51 4.93 -2.31
N GLN A 129 -13.40 5.54 -3.08
CA GLN A 129 -13.13 5.88 -4.49
C GLN A 129 -12.01 6.90 -4.64
N GLU A 130 -11.91 7.86 -3.73
CA GLU A 130 -10.91 8.94 -3.79
C GLU A 130 -9.52 8.39 -3.48
N ILE A 131 -9.38 7.66 -2.39
CA ILE A 131 -8.10 7.07 -1.99
C ILE A 131 -7.66 6.02 -3.02
N THR A 132 -8.58 5.19 -3.53
CA THR A 132 -8.26 4.22 -4.58
C THR A 132 -7.72 4.91 -5.83
N ARG A 133 -8.26 6.09 -6.18
CA ARG A 133 -7.77 6.87 -7.34
C ARG A 133 -6.37 7.43 -7.09
N ILE A 134 -6.08 7.91 -5.87
CA ILE A 134 -4.75 8.41 -5.48
C ILE A 134 -3.69 7.33 -5.66
N TYR A 135 -3.97 6.10 -5.23
CA TYR A 135 -3.07 4.96 -5.38
C TYR A 135 -3.15 4.27 -6.75
N GLY A 136 -3.93 4.81 -7.69
CA GLY A 136 -3.91 4.36 -9.06
C GLY A 136 -2.51 4.54 -9.68
N LYS A 137 -2.12 3.61 -10.55
CA LYS A 137 -0.79 3.56 -11.19
C LYS A 137 -0.32 4.92 -11.75
N TRP A 138 -1.22 5.65 -12.39
CA TRP A 138 -0.93 6.96 -12.98
C TRP A 138 -0.79 8.07 -11.94
N THR A 139 -1.72 8.16 -10.99
CA THR A 139 -1.73 9.22 -9.98
C THR A 139 -0.57 9.05 -9.01
N PHE A 140 -0.36 7.83 -8.50
CA PHE A 140 0.76 7.56 -7.62
C PHE A 140 2.10 7.68 -8.35
N GLY A 141 2.18 7.25 -9.62
CA GLY A 141 3.37 7.48 -10.45
C GLY A 141 3.69 8.95 -10.67
N ALA A 142 2.68 9.81 -10.83
CA ALA A 142 2.87 11.25 -10.92
C ALA A 142 3.40 11.84 -9.60
N ILE A 143 2.85 11.42 -8.46
CA ILE A 143 3.25 11.88 -7.13
C ILE A 143 4.67 11.41 -6.79
N GLN A 144 4.99 10.14 -7.07
CA GLN A 144 6.27 9.53 -6.76
C GLN A 144 7.39 10.00 -7.69
N THR A 145 7.09 10.27 -8.96
CA THR A 145 8.15 10.45 -9.98
C THR A 145 8.01 11.76 -10.75
N ALA A 146 6.88 11.99 -11.43
CA ALA A 146 6.77 13.10 -12.37
C ALA A 146 6.89 14.47 -11.68
N ILE A 147 6.15 14.67 -10.58
CA ILE A 147 6.16 15.92 -9.82
C ILE A 147 7.53 16.18 -9.19
N PRO A 148 8.13 15.24 -8.43
CA PRO A 148 9.47 15.44 -7.86
C PRO A 148 10.55 15.73 -8.89
N LEU A 149 10.58 14.99 -9.99
CA LEU A 149 11.60 15.15 -11.02
C LEU A 149 11.46 16.50 -11.73
N THR A 150 10.24 16.90 -12.07
CA THR A 150 9.96 18.20 -12.70
C THR A 150 10.33 19.36 -11.77
N ALA A 151 9.89 19.31 -10.51
CA ALA A 151 10.20 20.35 -9.52
C ALA A 151 11.71 20.48 -9.28
N ALA A 152 12.41 19.34 -9.13
CA ALA A 152 13.85 19.33 -8.96
C ALA A 152 14.58 19.90 -10.19
N SER A 153 14.13 19.55 -11.39
CA SER A 153 14.73 20.02 -12.64
C SER A 153 14.59 21.53 -12.78
N ILE A 154 13.40 22.09 -12.52
CA ILE A 154 13.15 23.53 -12.54
C ILE A 154 14.06 24.25 -11.53
N ALA A 155 14.14 23.73 -10.30
CA ALA A 155 14.96 24.34 -9.25
C ALA A 155 16.46 24.36 -9.61
N VAL A 156 16.98 23.24 -10.12
CA VAL A 156 18.40 23.12 -10.48
C VAL A 156 18.73 23.97 -11.71
N ILE A 157 17.87 23.99 -12.73
CA ILE A 157 18.05 24.85 -13.91
C ILE A 157 18.04 26.32 -13.51
N ALA A 158 17.09 26.75 -12.68
CA ALA A 158 17.03 28.12 -12.19
C ALA A 158 18.31 28.50 -11.42
N ALA A 159 18.79 27.62 -10.54
CA ALA A 159 20.04 27.84 -9.80
C ALA A 159 21.24 27.93 -10.76
N ALA A 160 21.35 27.03 -11.74
CA ALA A 160 22.43 27.06 -12.73
C ALA A 160 22.42 28.36 -13.54
N VAL A 161 21.24 28.82 -13.97
CA VAL A 161 21.10 30.07 -14.73
C VAL A 161 21.44 31.30 -13.90
N LEU A 162 21.16 31.31 -12.60
CA LEU A 162 21.43 32.45 -11.74
C LEU A 162 22.88 32.51 -11.24
N PHE A 163 23.48 31.36 -10.92
CA PHE A 163 24.77 31.31 -10.23
C PHE A 163 25.97 30.95 -11.11
N ILE A 164 25.76 30.38 -12.30
CA ILE A 164 26.88 30.02 -13.19
C ILE A 164 27.12 31.15 -14.19
N PRO A 165 28.26 31.85 -14.15
CA PRO A 165 28.61 32.89 -15.12
C PRO A 165 28.52 32.40 -16.57
N ALA A 166 28.08 33.27 -17.48
CA ALA A 166 27.94 32.94 -18.90
C ALA A 166 29.26 32.45 -19.54
N ALA A 167 30.40 33.00 -19.12
CA ALA A 167 31.72 32.59 -19.60
C ALA A 167 32.02 31.10 -19.35
N LEU A 168 31.56 30.54 -18.23
CA LEU A 168 31.77 29.12 -17.90
C LEU A 168 30.84 28.18 -18.68
N ARG A 169 29.72 28.70 -19.22
CA ARG A 169 28.76 27.92 -20.02
C ARG A 169 29.23 27.60 -21.43
N HIS A 170 30.25 28.33 -21.91
CA HIS A 170 30.85 28.12 -23.23
C HIS A 170 32.26 27.50 -23.14
N SER A 171 32.64 27.01 -21.96
CA SER A 171 33.96 26.43 -21.69
C SER A 171 33.90 24.90 -21.63
N ASP A 172 35.07 24.26 -21.63
CA ASP A 172 35.22 22.81 -21.46
C ASP A 172 34.62 22.28 -20.13
N TYR A 173 34.35 23.17 -19.17
CA TYR A 173 33.68 22.83 -17.91
C TYR A 173 32.17 22.55 -18.05
N LEU A 174 31.56 22.83 -19.20
CA LEU A 174 30.12 22.63 -19.43
C LEU A 174 29.69 21.17 -19.16
N TRP A 175 30.53 20.20 -19.50
CA TRP A 175 30.24 18.79 -19.26
C TRP A 175 30.17 18.47 -17.75
N TRP A 176 31.11 18.99 -16.97
CA TRP A 176 31.11 18.83 -15.51
C TRP A 176 29.94 19.55 -14.84
N ILE A 177 29.59 20.74 -15.33
CA ILE A 177 28.40 21.47 -14.89
C ILE A 177 27.15 20.63 -15.14
N THR A 178 27.03 20.04 -16.34
CA THR A 178 25.88 19.21 -16.72
C THR A 178 25.80 17.93 -15.89
N ALA A 179 26.93 17.25 -15.69
CA ALA A 179 26.98 16.07 -14.83
C ALA A 179 26.56 16.40 -13.38
N GLY A 180 27.06 17.52 -12.85
CA GLY A 180 26.73 18.00 -11.51
C GLY A 180 25.24 18.33 -11.36
N THR A 181 24.65 19.03 -12.33
CA THR A 181 23.22 19.39 -12.29
C THR A 181 22.32 18.17 -12.41
N VAL A 182 22.69 17.15 -13.19
CA VAL A 182 21.94 15.88 -13.27
C VAL A 182 21.94 15.16 -11.92
N VAL A 183 23.11 14.99 -11.30
CA VAL A 183 23.22 14.33 -9.98
C VAL A 183 22.42 15.09 -8.92
N LEU A 184 22.53 16.41 -8.90
CA LEU A 184 21.79 17.26 -7.97
C LEU A 184 20.28 17.17 -8.19
N THR A 185 19.83 17.16 -9.45
CA THR A 185 18.41 17.02 -9.81
C THR A 185 17.86 15.71 -9.30
N LEU A 186 18.57 14.59 -9.52
CA LEU A 186 18.14 13.28 -9.04
C LEU A 186 18.07 13.23 -7.51
N ARG A 187 19.09 13.71 -6.81
CA ARG A 187 19.13 13.76 -5.33
C ARG A 187 17.99 14.59 -4.75
N LEU A 188 17.72 15.75 -5.35
CA LEU A 188 16.63 16.62 -4.93
C LEU A 188 15.27 15.98 -5.23
N ALA A 189 15.12 15.35 -6.39
CA ALA A 189 13.90 14.64 -6.77
C ALA A 189 13.59 13.51 -5.77
N TYR A 190 14.56 12.70 -5.36
CA TYR A 190 14.35 11.69 -4.31
C TYR A 190 13.88 12.31 -2.99
N SER A 191 14.47 13.42 -2.58
CA SER A 191 14.11 14.10 -1.33
C SER A 191 12.69 14.67 -1.37
N ILE A 192 12.28 15.23 -2.52
CA ILE A 192 10.91 15.71 -2.74
C ILE A 192 9.93 14.53 -2.80
N SER A 193 10.30 13.45 -3.49
CA SER A 193 9.50 12.24 -3.61
C SER A 193 9.18 11.62 -2.25
N ASP A 194 10.19 11.38 -1.41
CA ASP A 194 10.02 10.82 -0.06
C ASP A 194 9.04 11.67 0.78
N ARG A 195 9.14 13.01 0.70
CA ARG A 195 8.23 13.92 1.40
C ARG A 195 6.80 13.86 0.88
N LEU A 196 6.61 13.82 -0.43
CA LEU A 196 5.28 13.71 -1.05
C LEU A 196 4.63 12.37 -0.73
N ILE A 197 5.38 11.28 -0.81
CA ILE A 197 4.91 9.94 -0.44
C ILE A 197 4.49 9.91 1.02
N LEU A 198 5.34 10.38 1.93
CA LEU A 198 5.01 10.47 3.37
C LEU A 198 3.74 11.29 3.61
N TYR A 199 3.59 12.41 2.91
CA TYR A 199 2.42 13.24 3.01
C TYR A 199 1.16 12.48 2.56
N VAL A 200 1.20 11.83 1.40
CA VAL A 200 0.07 11.06 0.87
C VAL A 200 -0.28 9.91 1.78
N VAL A 201 0.69 9.09 2.17
CA VAL A 201 0.48 7.92 3.03
C VAL A 201 -0.07 8.31 4.41
N LYS A 202 0.37 9.45 4.96
CA LYS A 202 -0.14 9.96 6.24
C LYS A 202 -1.56 10.51 6.12
N ARG A 203 -1.86 11.23 5.03
CA ARG A 203 -3.13 11.95 4.87
C ARG A 203 -4.24 11.07 4.30
N PHE A 204 -3.87 10.14 3.43
CA PHE A 204 -4.73 9.25 2.67
C PHE A 204 -4.21 7.82 2.80
N PRO A 205 -4.25 7.21 4.00
CA PRO A 205 -3.85 5.81 4.14
C PRO A 205 -4.73 4.89 3.28
N TYR A 206 -4.12 3.90 2.64
CA TYR A 206 -4.78 2.87 1.83
C TYR A 206 -5.81 2.06 2.64
N ILE A 207 -5.48 1.79 3.90
CA ILE A 207 -6.35 1.16 4.89
C ILE A 207 -6.45 2.04 6.14
N ARG A 208 -7.65 2.27 6.63
CA ARG A 208 -7.91 2.99 7.88
C ARG A 208 -9.07 2.37 8.64
N TRP A 209 -9.06 2.53 9.96
CA TRP A 209 -10.23 2.24 10.77
C TRP A 209 -11.14 3.48 10.84
N GLN A 210 -12.46 3.29 10.72
CA GLN A 210 -13.49 4.35 10.85
C GLN A 210 -14.69 3.88 11.65
#